data_AF-A0A932UT60-F1
#
_entry.id   AF-A0A932UT60-F1
#
_cell.length_a   1.000
_cell.length_b   1.000
_cell.length_c   1.000
_cell.angle_alpha   90.00
_cell.angle_beta   90.00
_cell.angle_gamma   90.00
#
_symmetry.space_group_name_H-M   'P 1'
#
loop_
_entity.id
_entity.type
_entity.pdbx_description
1 polymer ?
#
loop_
_entity_poly.entity_id
_entity_poly.type
_entity_poly.pdbx_seq_one_letter_code
_entity_poly.pdbx_strand_id
1 'polypeptide(L)' 'MIPSDRVFCDTGFFYASLARGDRYYDRAGELLEYCRNEGILMFSTWEVVSETLMLLTYRLHPQAARVS' A
#
# COMPACT_ATOMS: atom_id res chain seq x y z
N MET A 1 -17.19 17.85 -7.14
CA MET A 1 -17.38 16.39 -7.24
C MET A 1 -16.00 15.76 -7.25
N ILE A 2 -15.66 15.01 -6.20
CA ILE A 2 -14.39 14.26 -6.20
C ILE A 2 -14.53 13.19 -7.28
N PRO A 3 -13.56 13.04 -8.21
CA PRO A 3 -13.67 12.04 -9.27
C PRO A 3 -13.77 10.65 -8.65
N SER A 4 -14.85 9.93 -8.92
CA SER A 4 -15.10 8.58 -8.39
C SER A 4 -14.35 7.48 -9.18
N ASP A 5 -13.65 7.86 -10.24
CA ASP A 5 -12.90 6.99 -11.15
C ASP A 5 -11.44 6.79 -10.74
N ARG A 6 -10.99 7.45 -9.66
CA ARG A 6 -9.60 7.43 -9.23
C ARG A 6 -9.46 7.51 -7.72
N VAL A 7 -8.45 6.83 -7.21
CA VAL A 7 -8.08 6.86 -5.80
C VAL A 7 -6.57 7.07 -5.66
N PHE A 8 -6.18 7.80 -4.63
CA PHE A 8 -4.80 7.89 -4.21
C PHE A 8 -4.54 6.82 -3.14
N CYS A 9 -3.50 6.04 -3.33
CA CYS A 9 -3.08 4.98 -2.43
C CYS A 9 -1.88 5.46 -1.62
N ASP A 10 -2.02 5.43 -0.30
CA ASP A 10 -0.96 5.81 0.63
C ASP A 10 -0.13 4.59 1.06
N THR A 11 0.87 4.86 1.89
CA THR A 11 1.78 3.85 2.44
C THR A 11 1.01 2.79 3.23
N GLY A 12 -0.03 3.19 3.97
CA GLY A 12 -0.84 2.29 4.78
C GLY A 12 -1.60 1.27 3.94
N PHE A 13 -2.21 1.68 2.84
CA PHE A 13 -2.90 0.79 1.92
C PHE A 13 -1.95 -0.24 1.29
N PHE A 14 -0.80 0.19 0.77
CA PHE A 14 0.17 -0.76 0.20
C PHE A 14 0.74 -1.70 1.25
N TYR A 15 1.03 -1.18 2.44
CA TYR A 15 1.51 -1.99 3.54
C TYR A 15 0.52 -3.08 3.91
N ALA A 16 -0.74 -2.71 4.14
CA ALA A 16 -1.81 -3.66 4.43
C ALA A 16 -1.99 -4.66 3.29
N SER A 17 -1.88 -4.25 2.03
CA SER A 17 -2.01 -5.15 0.86
C SER A 17 -0.89 -6.17 0.71
N LEU A 18 0.30 -5.87 1.24
CA LEU A 18 1.52 -6.67 1.02
C LEU A 18 1.96 -7.45 2.25
N ALA A 19 1.61 -7.00 3.46
CA ALA A 19 1.99 -7.64 4.71
C ALA A 19 0.88 -8.58 5.21
N ARG A 20 0.99 -9.90 4.93
CA ARG A 20 0.00 -10.92 5.35
C ARG A 20 -0.36 -10.96 6.84
N GLY A 21 0.54 -10.48 7.70
CA GLY A 21 0.29 -10.40 9.15
C GLY A 21 -0.37 -9.09 9.59
N ASP A 22 -0.67 -8.18 8.66
CA ASP A 22 -1.37 -6.95 8.98
C ASP A 22 -2.86 -7.20 9.22
N ARG A 23 -3.42 -6.54 10.23
CA ARG A 23 -4.84 -6.70 10.61
C ARG A 23 -5.82 -6.23 9.54
N TYR A 24 -5.37 -5.45 8.55
CA TYR A 24 -6.17 -4.95 7.45
C TYR A 24 -5.89 -5.68 6.12
N TYR A 25 -5.10 -6.75 6.14
CA TYR A 25 -4.71 -7.48 4.92
C TYR A 25 -5.90 -7.89 4.06
N ASP A 26 -6.89 -8.55 4.67
CA ASP A 26 -8.09 -9.00 3.95
C ASP A 26 -8.90 -7.82 3.41
N ARG A 27 -9.06 -6.77 4.22
CA ARG A 27 -9.82 -5.58 3.83
C ARG A 27 -9.14 -4.81 2.68
N ALA A 28 -7.82 -4.74 2.68
CA ALA A 28 -7.06 -4.14 1.60
C ALA A 28 -7.20 -4.95 0.31
N GLY A 29 -7.21 -6.29 0.42
CA GLY A 29 -7.52 -7.19 -0.70
C GLY A 29 -8.91 -6.96 -1.30
N GLU A 30 -9.95 -6.84 -0.45
CA GLU A 30 -11.31 -6.51 -0.89
C GLU A 30 -11.38 -5.17 -1.64
N LEU A 31 -10.67 -4.15 -1.16
CA LEU A 31 -10.61 -2.84 -1.81
C LEU A 31 -9.87 -2.89 -3.15
N LEU A 32 -8.79 -3.67 -3.23
CA LEU A 32 -8.04 -3.88 -4.48
C LEU A 32 -8.93 -4.56 -5.52
N GLU A 33 -9.67 -5.58 -5.12
CA GLU A 33 -10.63 -6.28 -5.97
C GLU A 33 -11.78 -5.37 -6.42
N TYR A 34 -12.33 -4.56 -5.51
CA TYR A 34 -13.33 -3.56 -5.86
C TYR A 34 -12.80 -2.55 -6.90
N CYS A 35 -11.61 -1.98 -6.67
CA CYS A 35 -11.02 -1.03 -7.62
C CYS A 35 -10.79 -1.67 -8.99
N ARG A 36 -10.34 -2.93 -9.02
CA ARG A 36 -10.16 -3.67 -10.26
C ARG A 36 -11.47 -3.89 -11.01
N ASN A 37 -12.52 -4.31 -10.31
CA ASN A 37 -13.82 -4.63 -10.92
C ASN A 37 -14.55 -3.39 -11.43
N GLU A 38 -14.44 -2.27 -10.71
CA GLU A 38 -15.06 -1.00 -11.08
C GLU A 38 -14.18 -0.16 -12.03
N GLY A 39 -12.99 -0.64 -12.41
CA GLY A 39 -12.07 0.08 -13.29
C GLY A 39 -11.54 1.38 -12.70
N ILE A 40 -11.41 1.46 -11.37
CA ILE A 40 -10.91 2.63 -10.65
C ILE A 40 -9.39 2.71 -10.81
N LEU A 41 -8.91 3.85 -11.29
CA LEU A 41 -7.49 4.11 -11.44
C LEU A 41 -6.83 4.40 -10.09
N MET A 42 -5.78 3.65 -9.77
CA MET A 42 -5.04 3.79 -8.53
C MET A 42 -3.74 4.55 -8.78
N PHE A 43 -3.52 5.62 -8.03
CA PHE A 43 -2.34 6.47 -8.13
C PHE A 43 -1.58 6.50 -6.82
N SER A 44 -0.27 6.73 -6.90
CA SER A 44 0.55 7.06 -5.73
C SER A 44 1.73 7.93 -6.16
N THR A 45 2.54 8.38 -5.21
CA THR A 45 3.81 9.05 -5.48
C THR A 45 4.99 8.13 -5.27
N TRP A 46 6.16 8.52 -5.80
CA TRP A 46 7.39 7.77 -5.59
C TRP A 46 7.81 7.74 -4.11
N GLU A 47 7.53 8.80 -3.36
CA GLU A 47 7.81 8.90 -1.92
C GLU A 47 7.02 7.87 -1.13
N VAL A 48 5.72 7.72 -1.42
CA VAL A 48 4.85 6.71 -0.80
C VAL A 48 5.35 5.29 -1.12
N VAL A 49 5.73 5.03 -2.38
CA VAL A 49 6.27 3.73 -2.78
C VAL A 49 7.59 3.45 -2.06
N SER A 50 8.48 4.44 -1.98
CA SER A 50 9.78 4.32 -1.30
C SER A 50 9.62 4.05 0.20
N GLU A 51 8.70 4.77 0.86
CA GLU A 51 8.38 4.55 2.28
C GLU A 51 7.78 3.15 2.51
N THR A 52 6.91 2.70 1.61
CA THR A 52 6.32 1.34 1.68
C THR A 52 7.40 0.27 1.61
N LEU A 53 8.33 0.38 0.66
CA LEU A 53 9.46 -0.55 0.53
C LEU A 53 10.34 -0.57 1.78
N MET A 54 10.60 0.61 2.34
CA MET A 54 11.31 0.74 3.61
C MET A 54 10.57 -0.02 4.72
N LEU A 55 9.29 0.27 4.98
CA LEU A 55 8.52 -0.38 6.04
C LEU A 55 8.45 -1.91 5.90
N LEU A 56 8.27 -2.42 4.68
CA LEU A 56 8.24 -3.85 4.41
C LEU A 56 9.61 -4.50 4.68
N THR A 57 10.69 -3.87 4.23
CA THR A 57 12.06 -4.36 4.44
C THR A 57 12.41 -4.37 5.92
N TYR A 58 12.02 -3.35 6.68
CA TYR A 58 12.26 -3.27 8.13
C TYR A 58 11.58 -4.40 8.90
N ARG A 59 10.36 -4.81 8.52
CA ARG A 59 9.70 -5.95 9.17
C ARG A 59 10.38 -7.28 8.89
N LEU A 60 11.02 -7.45 7.73
CA LEU A 60 11.75 -8.67 7.39
C LEU A 60 13.16 -8.68 8.00
N HIS A 61 13.79 -7.49 8.08
CA HIS A 61 15.15 -7.30 8.55
C HIS A 61 15.23 -6.11 9.52
N PRO A 62 14.88 -6.30 10.81
CA PRO A 62 14.93 -5.24 11.81
C PRO A 62 16.31 -4.58 11.95
N GLN A 63 17.38 -5.25 11.50
CA GLN A 63 18.76 -4.76 11.54
C GLN A 63 19.20 -3.99 10.28
N ALA A 64 18.39 -3.95 9.21
CA ALA A 64 18.69 -3.17 8.00
C ALA A 64 18.53 -1.65 8.20
N ALA A 65 18.08 -1.22 9.39
CA ALA A 65 18.01 0.16 9.84
C ALA A 65 19.40 0.74 10.18
N ARG A 66 20.33 0.70 9.23
CA ARG A 66 21.50 1.57 9.24
C ARG A 66 21.56 2.28 7.91
N VAL A 67 21.08 3.52 7.95
CA VAL A 67 21.38 4.51 6.93
C VAL A 67 22.91 4.59 6.82
N SER A 68 23.45 4.12 5.71
CA SER A 68 24.78 4.47 5.23
C SER A 68 24.71 5.79 4.49
#